data_AF-A0A1D6YD82-F1
#
_entry.id   AF-A0A1D6YD82-F1
#
_cell.length_a   1.000
_cell.length_b   1.000
_cell.length_c   1.000
_cell.angle_alpha   90.00
_cell.angle_beta   90.00
_cell.angle_gamma   90.00
#
_symmetry.space_group_name_H-M   'P 1'
#
loop_
_entity.id
_entity.type
_entity.pdbx_description
1 polymer ?
#
loop_
_entity_poly.entity_id
_entity_poly.type
_entity_poly.pdbx_seq_one_letter_code
_entity_poly.pdbx_strand_id
1 'polypeptide(L)'
;MLLFFILFVPLFVLILLGVHMLVATSNPDAAKVSPYECGMNSVSDARQKFQVSFFLVALLFIVFDLEILFLYPLTVSLYHISLFGFWIAMVFILIITVGFIYELASNVLDYAKTPSSKITPPNPPRAKLLAGIRNYSTSSSLPSST
;
A
#
# COMPACT_ATOMS: atom_id res chain seq x y z
N MET A 1 -17.03 21.35 -24.75
CA MET A 1 -17.42 20.13 -24.01
C MET A 1 -16.32 19.63 -23.07
N LEU A 2 -15.08 19.42 -23.53
CA LEU A 2 -14.01 18.86 -22.68
C LEU A 2 -13.67 19.73 -21.45
N LEU A 3 -13.57 21.05 -21.61
CA LEU A 3 -13.33 21.98 -20.48
C LEU A 3 -14.48 21.98 -19.46
N PHE A 4 -15.72 21.79 -19.93
CA PHE A 4 -16.88 21.65 -19.06
C PHE A 4 -16.76 20.38 -18.19
N PHE A 5 -16.40 19.23 -18.77
CA PHE A 5 -16.23 18.00 -18.00
C PHE A 5 -15.08 18.06 -16.99
N ILE A 6 -13.94 18.66 -17.38
CA ILE A 6 -12.78 18.81 -16.48
C ILE A 6 -13.13 19.63 -15.24
N LEU A 7 -13.97 20.66 -15.37
CA LEU A 7 -14.36 21.52 -14.25
C LEU A 7 -15.58 20.96 -13.49
N PHE A 8 -16.55 20.39 -14.19
CA PHE A 8 -17.80 19.92 -13.61
C PHE A 8 -17.61 18.70 -12.69
N VAL A 9 -16.80 17.71 -13.10
CA VAL A 9 -16.60 16.48 -12.34
C VAL A 9 -16.02 16.72 -10.93
N PRO A 10 -14.87 17.41 -10.75
CA PRO A 10 -14.34 17.67 -9.41
C PRO A 10 -15.23 18.60 -8.59
N LEU A 11 -15.86 19.59 -9.24
CA LEU A 11 -16.80 20.49 -8.57
C LEU A 11 -18.03 19.74 -8.02
N PHE A 12 -18.57 18.80 -8.81
CA PHE A 12 -19.70 17.98 -8.40
C PHE A 12 -19.36 17.08 -7.21
N VAL A 13 -18.17 16.47 -7.21
CA VAL A 13 -17.66 15.68 -6.07
C VAL A 13 -17.54 16.55 -4.81
N LEU A 14 -17.01 17.77 -4.94
CA LEU A 14 -16.89 18.71 -3.81
C LEU A 14 -18.26 19.16 -3.28
N ILE A 15 -19.23 19.41 -4.16
CA ILE A 15 -20.59 19.78 -3.75
C ILE A 15 -21.24 18.64 -2.98
N LEU A 16 -21.14 17.39 -3.47
CA LEU A 16 -21.68 16.22 -2.77
C LEU A 16 -21.02 16.01 -1.41
N LEU A 17 -19.70 16.18 -1.33
CA LEU A 17 -18.98 16.11 -0.06
C LEU A 17 -19.42 17.22 0.91
N GLY A 18 -19.63 18.45 0.41
CA GLY A 18 -20.14 19.57 1.20
C GLY A 18 -21.55 19.33 1.71
N VAL A 19 -22.46 18.83 0.87
CA VAL A 19 -23.82 18.43 1.26
C VAL A 19 -23.78 17.31 2.30
N HIS A 20 -22.92 16.32 2.13
CA HIS A 20 -22.75 15.24 3.13
C HIS A 20 -22.33 15.81 4.48
N MET A 21 -21.36 16.72 4.53
CA MET A 21 -20.92 17.34 5.80
C MET A 21 -22.01 18.19 6.45
N LEU A 22 -22.88 18.85 5.68
CA LEU A 22 -23.99 19.66 6.21
C LEU A 22 -25.18 18.81 6.70
N VAL A 23 -25.49 17.71 6.00
CA VAL A 23 -26.68 16.89 6.27
C VAL A 23 -26.37 15.73 7.23
N ALA A 24 -25.13 15.23 7.24
CA ALA A 24 -24.76 14.12 8.11
C ALA A 24 -24.70 14.56 9.58
N THR A 25 -25.37 13.80 10.45
CA THR A 25 -25.25 13.97 11.89
C THR A 25 -23.88 13.49 12.36
N SER A 26 -23.07 14.44 12.83
CA SER A 26 -21.75 14.14 13.41
C SER A 26 -21.91 13.92 14.91
N ASN A 27 -21.84 12.66 15.35
CA ASN A 27 -21.79 12.28 16.76
C ASN A 27 -20.51 11.45 17.01
N PRO A 28 -19.37 12.13 17.30
CA PRO A 28 -18.10 11.48 17.56
C PRO A 28 -18.05 10.99 19.01
N ASP A 29 -18.10 9.67 19.19
CA ASP A 29 -17.88 9.01 20.48
C ASP A 29 -16.47 8.42 20.55
N ALA A 30 -15.86 8.35 21.73
CA ALA A 30 -14.49 7.90 21.93
C ALA A 30 -14.25 6.47 21.40
N ALA A 31 -15.26 5.60 21.54
CA ALA A 31 -15.23 4.23 21.00
C ALA A 31 -15.43 4.16 19.47
N LYS A 32 -16.04 5.19 18.87
CA LYS A 32 -16.26 5.30 17.42
C LYS A 32 -15.04 5.87 16.68
N VAL A 33 -14.22 6.65 17.37
CA VAL A 33 -12.99 7.27 16.82
C VAL A 33 -11.72 6.49 17.13
N SER A 34 -11.78 5.47 17.99
CA SER A 34 -10.65 4.57 18.23
C SER A 34 -10.54 3.50 17.12
N PRO A 35 -9.33 3.03 16.78
CA PRO A 35 -9.14 1.91 15.88
C PRO A 35 -9.92 0.67 16.34
N TYR A 36 -10.49 -0.08 15.40
CA TYR A 36 -11.14 -1.35 15.73
C TYR A 36 -10.08 -2.38 16.11
N GLU A 37 -10.04 -2.71 17.38
CA GLU A 37 -9.22 -3.78 17.93
C GLU A 37 -10.19 -4.78 18.56
N CYS A 38 -9.93 -6.08 18.43
CA CYS A 38 -10.82 -7.16 18.85
C CYS A 38 -11.04 -7.25 20.39
N GLY A 39 -11.25 -6.14 21.10
CA GLY A 39 -11.41 -6.05 22.55
C GLY A 39 -10.09 -5.90 23.33
N MET A 40 -8.96 -5.64 22.64
CA MET A 40 -7.62 -5.53 23.23
C MET A 40 -7.07 -4.12 23.01
N ASN A 41 -6.23 -3.63 23.92
CA ASN A 41 -5.57 -2.33 23.78
C ASN A 41 -4.41 -2.37 22.79
N SER A 42 -4.30 -1.33 21.95
CA SER A 42 -3.21 -1.13 21.00
C SER A 42 -1.86 -1.15 21.71
N VAL A 43 -1.19 -2.30 21.65
CA VAL A 43 0.23 -2.38 21.98
C VAL A 43 0.96 -1.73 20.81
N SER A 44 1.45 -0.52 21.04
CA SER A 44 2.06 0.31 20.01
C SER A 44 3.30 -0.37 19.41
N ASP A 45 3.11 -1.02 18.26
CA ASP A 45 4.10 -1.06 17.20
C ASP A 45 3.39 -1.25 15.85
N ALA A 46 3.00 -0.12 15.23
CA ALA A 46 2.34 -0.10 13.92
C ALA A 46 3.33 -0.32 12.75
N ARG A 47 4.60 -0.62 13.04
CA ARG A 47 5.63 -0.84 12.02
C ARG A 47 5.66 -2.31 11.61
N GLN A 48 4.90 -2.65 10.58
CA GLN A 48 5.12 -3.90 9.87
C GLN A 48 6.39 -3.80 9.00
N LYS A 49 7.20 -4.87 9.02
CA LYS A 49 8.32 -5.02 8.09
C LYS A 49 7.76 -5.30 6.71
N PHE A 50 7.76 -4.28 5.86
CA PHE A 50 7.35 -4.43 4.46
C PHE A 50 8.38 -5.26 3.70
N GLN A 51 7.90 -6.17 2.87
CA GLN A 51 8.74 -6.99 2.00
C GLN A 51 9.24 -6.15 0.83
N VAL A 52 10.51 -6.35 0.44
CA VAL A 52 11.14 -5.60 -0.68
C VAL A 52 10.42 -5.85 -2.01
N SER A 53 9.71 -6.97 -2.15
CA SER A 53 8.95 -7.35 -3.35
C SER A 53 7.93 -6.30 -3.79
N PHE A 54 7.30 -5.57 -2.85
CA PHE A 54 6.36 -4.48 -3.19
C PHE A 54 7.06 -3.29 -3.85
N PHE A 55 8.31 -3.03 -3.49
CA PHE A 55 9.12 -1.96 -4.11
C PHE A 55 9.56 -2.34 -5.53
N LEU A 56 9.91 -3.60 -5.76
CA LEU A 56 10.32 -4.10 -7.08
C LEU A 56 9.20 -3.98 -8.11
N VAL A 57 7.95 -4.29 -7.73
CA VAL A 57 6.77 -4.09 -8.59
C VAL A 57 6.57 -2.61 -8.93
N ALA A 58 6.75 -1.70 -7.96
CA ALA A 58 6.63 -0.26 -8.20
C ALA A 58 7.74 0.26 -9.14
N LEU A 59 8.97 -0.20 -8.96
CA LEU A 59 10.10 0.15 -9.83
C LEU A 59 9.90 -0.38 -11.26
N LEU A 60 9.38 -1.60 -11.41
CA LEU A 60 9.05 -2.19 -12.70
C LEU A 60 7.94 -1.42 -13.43
N PHE A 61 6.92 -0.97 -12.69
CA PHE A 61 5.87 -0.11 -13.24
C PHE A 61 6.43 1.21 -13.77
N ILE A 62 7.38 1.84 -13.06
CA ILE A 62 8.01 3.09 -13.51
C ILE A 62 8.80 2.86 -14.81
N VAL A 63 9.56 1.77 -14.92
CA VAL A 63 10.35 1.49 -16.12
C VAL A 63 9.45 1.19 -17.32
N PHE A 64 8.38 0.40 -17.14
CA PHE A 64 7.44 0.09 -18.21
C PHE A 64 6.57 1.30 -18.62
N ASP A 65 6.21 2.18 -17.68
CA ASP A 65 5.52 3.44 -17.99
C ASP A 65 6.40 4.37 -18.84
N LEU A 66 7.70 4.45 -18.52
CA LEU A 66 8.69 5.17 -19.34
C LEU A 66 8.90 4.55 -20.72
N GLU A 67 8.78 3.22 -20.86
CA GLU A 67 8.85 2.55 -22.16
C GLU A 67 7.72 3.02 -23.08
N ILE A 68 6.48 3.03 -22.58
CA ILE A 68 5.31 3.46 -23.35
C ILE A 68 5.42 4.94 -23.70
N LEU A 69 5.89 5.77 -22.78
CA LEU A 69 6.14 7.19 -23.03
C LEU A 69 7.13 7.40 -24.19
N PHE A 70 8.18 6.57 -24.28
CA PHE A 70 9.14 6.63 -25.38
C PHE A 70 8.56 6.10 -26.70
N LEU A 71 7.71 5.07 -26.67
CA LEU A 71 7.04 4.54 -27.85
C LEU A 71 5.93 5.47 -28.37
N TYR A 72 5.35 6.32 -27.52
CA TYR A 72 4.24 7.18 -27.94
C TYR A 72 4.62 8.17 -29.06
N PRO A 73 5.69 8.98 -28.97
CA PRO A 73 6.12 9.84 -30.08
C PRO A 73 6.49 9.06 -31.34
N LEU A 74 7.11 7.88 -31.18
CA LEU A 74 7.45 7.01 -32.29
C LEU A 74 6.18 6.56 -33.02
N THR A 75 5.16 6.07 -32.30
CA THR A 75 3.88 5.62 -32.86
C THR A 75 3.13 6.74 -33.58
N VAL A 76 3.13 7.96 -33.02
CA VAL A 76 2.49 9.14 -33.64
C VAL A 76 3.22 9.57 -34.92
N SER A 77 4.53 9.39 -35.01
CA SER A 77 5.35 9.83 -36.15
C SER A 77 5.80 8.71 -37.10
N LEU A 78 5.25 7.50 -36.98
CA LEU A 78 5.67 6.31 -37.77
C LEU A 78 5.73 6.56 -39.28
N TYR A 79 4.82 7.37 -39.82
CA TYR A 79 4.78 7.70 -41.25
C TYR A 79 5.98 8.51 -41.75
N HIS A 80 6.67 9.23 -40.86
CA HIS A 80 7.82 10.07 -41.17
C HIS A 80 9.16 9.44 -40.74
N ILE A 81 9.12 8.34 -39.99
CA ILE A 81 10.30 7.67 -39.45
C ILE A 81 10.89 6.72 -40.51
N SER A 82 12.22 6.66 -40.61
CA SER A 82 12.91 5.70 -41.47
C SER A 82 12.96 4.31 -40.81
N LEU A 83 13.23 3.25 -41.61
CA LEU A 83 13.40 1.88 -41.11
C LEU A 83 14.43 1.76 -39.97
N PHE A 84 15.38 2.69 -39.90
CA PHE A 84 16.34 2.78 -38.80
C PHE A 84 15.70 3.14 -37.46
N GLY A 85 14.76 4.10 -37.43
CA GLY A 85 14.01 4.46 -36.22
C GLY A 85 13.15 3.33 -35.71
N PHE A 86 12.58 2.53 -36.63
CA PHE A 86 11.86 1.30 -36.28
C PHE A 86 12.77 0.26 -35.60
N TRP A 87 13.99 0.06 -36.08
CA TRP A 87 14.92 -0.90 -35.49
C TRP A 87 15.38 -0.49 -34.09
N ILE A 88 15.60 0.81 -33.86
CA ILE A 88 15.93 1.35 -32.54
C ILE A 88 14.80 1.06 -31.55
N ALA A 89 13.55 1.23 -31.96
CA ALA A 89 12.39 0.92 -31.12
C ALA A 89 12.28 -0.57 -30.79
N MET A 90 12.55 -1.45 -31.76
CA MET A 90 12.56 -2.89 -31.54
C MET A 90 13.65 -3.30 -30.54
N VAL A 91 14.85 -2.71 -30.64
CA VAL A 91 15.94 -2.97 -29.68
C VAL A 91 15.59 -2.44 -28.29
N PHE A 92 14.94 -1.28 -28.21
CA PHE A 92 14.51 -0.69 -26.94
C PHE A 92 13.45 -1.53 -26.22
N ILE A 93 12.44 -2.04 -26.95
CA ILE A 93 11.45 -2.97 -26.38
C ILE A 93 12.13 -4.27 -25.93
N LEU A 94 13.04 -4.81 -26.74
CA LEU A 94 13.75 -6.06 -26.44
C LEU A 94 14.54 -5.96 -25.13
N ILE A 95 15.30 -4.89 -24.93
CA ILE A 95 16.17 -4.76 -23.74
C ILE A 95 15.35 -4.62 -22.45
N ILE A 96 14.23 -3.88 -22.49
CA ILE A 96 13.34 -3.71 -21.34
C ILE A 96 12.60 -5.03 -21.05
N THR A 97 12.13 -5.73 -22.09
CA THR A 97 11.48 -7.04 -21.95
C THR A 97 12.40 -8.06 -21.28
N VAL A 98 13.70 -8.08 -21.63
CA VAL A 98 14.68 -8.96 -20.99
C VAL A 98 14.86 -8.59 -19.51
N GLY A 99 14.93 -7.30 -19.17
CA GLY A 99 14.98 -6.84 -17.79
C GLY A 99 13.74 -7.24 -16.98
N PHE A 100 12.55 -7.14 -17.58
CA PHE A 100 11.29 -7.58 -16.99
C PHE A 100 11.28 -9.08 -16.71
N ILE A 101 11.70 -9.91 -17.68
CA ILE A 101 11.77 -11.36 -17.52
C ILE A 101 12.76 -11.74 -16.42
N TYR A 102 13.91 -11.07 -16.33
CA TYR A 102 14.90 -11.33 -15.28
C TYR A 102 14.34 -11.06 -13.88
N GLU A 103 13.60 -9.96 -13.70
CA GLU A 103 13.00 -9.63 -12.42
C GLU A 103 11.85 -10.58 -12.04
N LEU A 104 11.08 -11.05 -13.03
CA LEU A 104 10.04 -12.08 -12.81
C LEU A 104 10.62 -13.47 -12.49
N ALA A 105 11.75 -13.82 -13.10
CA ALA A 105 12.43 -15.09 -12.84
C ALA A 105 13.16 -15.10 -11.50
N SER A 106 13.54 -13.92 -11.00
CA SER A 106 14.06 -13.75 -9.66
C SER A 106 12.96 -14.13 -8.67
N ASN A 107 13.16 -15.24 -7.94
CA ASN A 107 12.22 -15.86 -6.99
C ASN A 107 11.88 -14.97 -5.75
N VAL A 108 11.99 -13.64 -5.88
CA VAL A 108 11.72 -12.62 -4.86
C VAL A 108 10.22 -12.41 -4.64
N LEU A 109 9.38 -12.90 -5.57
CA LEU A 109 7.92 -12.93 -5.46
C LEU A 109 7.39 -14.16 -4.71
N ASP A 110 8.25 -15.04 -4.18
CA ASP A 110 7.82 -16.24 -3.46
C ASP A 110 7.43 -15.88 -2.00
N TYR A 111 6.23 -15.34 -1.84
CA TYR A 111 5.63 -14.97 -0.54
C TYR A 111 5.47 -16.17 0.43
N ALA A 112 5.79 -17.40 -0.02
CA ALA A 112 5.51 -18.64 0.70
C ALA A 112 6.70 -19.25 1.48
N LYS A 113 7.92 -18.69 1.42
CA LYS A 113 9.05 -19.19 2.23
C LYS A 113 9.46 -18.19 3.29
N THR A 114 8.73 -18.23 4.40
CA THR A 114 9.12 -17.49 5.60
C THR A 114 10.14 -18.30 6.39
N PRO A 115 11.40 -17.85 6.58
CA PRO A 115 12.18 -18.21 7.75
C PRO A 115 11.74 -17.32 8.93
N SER A 116 10.45 -17.35 9.29
CA SER A 116 9.92 -16.74 10.53
C SER A 116 9.83 -17.81 11.60
N SER A 117 10.95 -18.44 11.91
CA SER A 117 11.04 -19.50 12.94
C SER A 117 12.39 -19.51 13.65
N LYS A 118 13.05 -18.36 13.81
CA LYS A 118 14.23 -18.23 14.69
C LYS A 118 14.28 -16.95 15.51
N ILE A 119 13.12 -16.38 15.82
CA ILE A 119 13.01 -15.42 16.92
C ILE A 119 11.90 -15.93 17.84
N THR A 120 12.15 -17.07 18.48
CA THR A 120 11.44 -17.43 19.69
C THR A 120 12.12 -16.66 20.82
N PRO A 121 11.52 -15.61 21.39
CA PRO A 121 12.04 -15.09 22.65
C PRO A 121 12.00 -16.24 23.67
N PRO A 122 13.05 -16.42 24.49
CA PRO A 122 13.08 -17.48 25.50
C PRO A 122 11.82 -17.39 26.35
N ASN A 123 11.12 -18.52 26.50
CA ASN A 123 9.89 -18.60 27.26
C ASN A 123 10.12 -18.00 28.65
N PRO A 124 9.46 -16.88 29.01
CA PRO A 124 9.62 -16.32 30.34
C PRO A 124 9.15 -17.36 31.37
N PRO A 125 9.84 -17.49 32.52
CA PRO A 125 9.42 -18.43 33.56
C PRO A 125 7.94 -18.18 33.87
N ARG A 126 7.11 -19.25 33.90
CA ARG A 126 5.65 -19.16 34.10
C ARG A 126 5.23 -18.20 35.23
N ALA A 127 6.05 -18.06 36.26
CA ALA A 127 5.88 -17.10 37.35
C ALA A 127 5.77 -15.63 36.89
N LYS A 128 6.52 -15.21 35.86
CA LYS A 128 6.53 -13.84 35.32
C LYS A 128 5.27 -13.52 34.52
N LEU A 129 4.73 -14.51 33.80
CA LEU A 129 3.45 -14.39 33.08
C LEU A 129 2.29 -14.28 34.07
N LEU A 130 2.28 -15.15 35.10
CA LEU A 130 1.26 -15.14 36.16
C LEU A 130 1.29 -13.86 36.99
N ALA A 131 2.48 -13.29 37.25
CA ALA A 131 2.62 -12.01 37.93
C ALA A 131 2.01 -10.86 37.11
N GLY A 132 2.22 -10.84 35.79
CA GLY A 132 1.62 -9.84 34.90
C GLY A 132 0.08 -9.89 34.88
N ILE A 133 -0.48 -11.10 34.82
CA ILE A 133 -1.95 -11.30 34.84
C ILE A 133 -2.54 -10.91 36.19
N ARG A 134 -1.85 -11.24 37.30
CA ARG A 134 -2.31 -10.89 38.65
C ARG A 134 -2.42 -9.38 38.85
N ASN A 135 -1.45 -8.62 38.32
CA ASN A 135 -1.46 -7.16 38.40
C ASN A 135 -2.54 -6.52 37.53
N TYR A 136 -2.88 -7.13 36.39
CA TYR A 136 -3.94 -6.67 35.50
C TYR A 136 -5.34 -6.85 36.14
N SER A 137 -5.56 -7.98 36.80
CA SER A 137 -6.81 -8.26 37.54
C SER A 137 -7.07 -7.28 38.68
N THR A 138 -6.01 -6.69 39.27
CA THR A 138 -6.15 -5.72 40.37
C THR A 138 -6.37 -4.28 39.89
N SER A 139 -6.07 -3.97 38.62
CA SER A 139 -6.34 -2.64 38.04
C SER A 139 -7.73 -2.50 37.42
N SER A 140 -8.39 -3.60 37.08
CA SER A 140 -9.77 -3.61 36.54
C SER A 140 -10.86 -3.54 37.62
N SER A 141 -10.50 -3.45 38.90
CA SER A 141 -11.43 -3.39 40.04
C SER A 141 -11.40 -2.05 40.78
N LEU A 142 -11.25 -0.93 40.05
CA LEU A 142 -11.60 0.41 40.55
C LEU A 142 -12.95 0.83 39.95
N PRO A 143 -13.89 1.34 40.77
CA PRO A 143 -15.31 1.36 40.45
C PRO A 143 -15.64 2.48 39.45
N SER A 144 -16.62 2.18 38.61
CA SER A 144 -17.46 3.15 37.93
C SER A 144 -18.17 4.04 38.97
N SER A 145 -17.64 5.24 39.24
CA SER A 145 -18.38 6.32 39.90
C SER A 145 -17.59 7.63 39.90
N THR A 146 -17.86 8.48 38.91
CA THR A 146 -18.22 9.93 38.96
C THR A 146 -17.89 10.58 37.63
#